data_AF-A0A356F7F4-F1
#
_entry.id   AF-A0A356F7F4-F1
#
_cell.length_a   1.000
_cell.length_b   1.000
_cell.length_c   1.000
_cell.angle_alpha   90.00
_cell.angle_beta   90.00
_cell.angle_gamma   90.00
#
_symmetry.space_group_name_H-M   'P 1'
#
loop_
_entity.id
_entity.type
_entity.pdbx_description
1 polymer ?
#
loop_
_entity_poly.entity_id
_entity_poly.type
_entity_poly.pdbx_seq_one_letter_code
_entity_poly.pdbx_strand_id
1 'polypeptide(L)'
;MKGLVWHGRSYLAVGASIATTCAVICGALLVGDSVRESLRLQAIERLGRTRHALVSPTFFREELASELDLGRDSVPLILLRGSVIHPDTRQRSSEVNIIGVDARFSAASPHGRSWVIGSRDARVNSALASEVGAKQGDDLLVSFELHSDIPREHALGKREDTTQRLRLEVAGIEKDSGTAIFDLKLQQETPRNIFVSLERLQAALGREAQVNTIIVCRDTQGAEAGSSQDRLRAAWRLDDIGAVLRADPRRNYVSLESRNFLLDSRLVEAARAAASESPYQRQEVLTYLANAIGVGENEIPYSLVASVSPWRLPSGAKAGPPLGSFDAGDGFLDEAGIILNSWAAADLEAVAGNKVTVRFYVIGAEHE
;
A
#
# COMPACT_ATOMS: atom_id res chain seq x y z
N MET A 1 59.87 37.30 26.64
CA MET A 1 60.10 36.94 25.21
C MET A 1 61.40 36.19 24.93
N LYS A 2 62.39 36.09 25.84
CA LYS A 2 63.65 35.34 25.59
C LYS A 2 63.51 33.81 25.66
N GLY A 3 62.54 33.26 26.41
CA GLY A 3 62.28 31.82 26.49
C GLY A 3 61.60 31.21 25.27
N LEU A 4 60.87 32.02 24.48
CA LEU A 4 60.22 31.58 23.24
C LEU A 4 61.24 31.31 22.12
N VAL A 5 62.34 32.05 22.12
CA VAL A 5 63.44 31.93 21.16
C VAL A 5 64.31 30.70 21.47
N TRP A 6 64.47 30.33 22.75
CA TRP A 6 65.29 29.17 23.16
C TRP A 6 64.59 27.81 22.95
N HIS A 7 63.26 27.76 23.04
CA HIS A 7 62.43 26.56 22.78
C HIS A 7 61.58 26.65 21.51
N GLY A 8 62.02 27.41 20.50
CA GLY A 8 61.24 27.68 19.28
C GLY A 8 60.79 26.43 18.52
N ARG A 9 61.58 25.35 18.54
CA ARG A 9 61.23 24.07 17.89
C ARG A 9 60.01 23.40 18.53
N SER A 10 59.87 23.47 19.85
CA SER A 10 58.75 22.86 20.58
C SER A 10 57.46 23.66 20.38
N TYR A 11 57.53 25.00 20.42
CA TYR A 11 56.37 25.85 20.14
C TYR A 11 55.89 25.75 18.69
N LEU A 12 56.82 25.60 17.72
CA LEU A 12 56.46 25.33 16.33
C LEU A 12 55.73 23.99 16.16
N ALA A 13 56.19 22.94 16.85
CA ALA A 13 55.51 21.64 16.82
C ALA A 13 54.08 21.72 17.37
N VAL A 14 53.87 22.42 18.49
CA VAL A 14 52.53 22.63 19.05
C VAL A 14 51.65 23.45 18.11
N GLY A 15 52.17 24.53 17.53
CA GLY A 15 51.45 25.34 16.55
C GLY A 15 51.03 24.54 15.31
N ALA A 16 51.93 23.71 14.78
CA ALA A 16 51.65 22.83 13.64
C ALA A 16 50.57 21.78 13.98
N SER A 17 50.61 21.20 15.19
CA SER A 17 49.58 20.25 15.65
C SER A 17 48.20 20.90 15.76
N ILE A 18 48.11 22.11 16.34
CA ILE A 18 46.86 22.87 16.43
C ILE A 18 46.34 23.21 15.03
N ALA A 19 47.21 23.70 14.13
CA ALA A 19 46.83 24.03 12.77
C ALA A 19 46.30 22.82 12.00
N THR A 20 46.99 21.67 12.12
CA THR A 20 46.56 20.41 11.50
C THR A 20 45.22 19.94 12.05
N THR A 21 45.04 19.98 13.37
CA THR A 21 43.79 19.58 14.04
C THR A 21 42.63 20.46 13.61
N CYS A 22 42.84 21.78 13.57
CA CYS A 22 41.86 22.74 13.08
C CYS A 22 41.51 22.49 11.61
N ALA A 23 42.50 22.27 10.75
CA ALA A 23 42.28 21.97 9.34
C ALA A 23 41.46 20.69 9.12
N VAL A 24 41.74 19.62 9.89
CA VAL A 24 40.96 18.36 9.83
C VAL A 24 39.52 18.59 10.30
N ILE A 25 39.30 19.30 11.41
CA ILE A 25 37.95 19.58 11.94
C ILE A 25 37.16 20.43 10.94
N CYS A 26 37.74 21.51 10.43
CA CYS A 26 37.10 22.37 9.43
C CYS A 26 36.81 21.60 8.12
N GLY A 27 37.76 20.78 7.67
CA GLY A 27 37.56 19.93 6.48
C GLY A 27 36.42 18.93 6.65
N ALA A 28 36.34 18.26 7.80
CA ALA A 28 35.27 17.32 8.10
C ALA A 28 33.89 18.00 8.18
N LEU A 29 33.81 19.19 8.80
CA LEU A 29 32.57 19.97 8.86
C LEU A 29 32.11 20.43 7.46
N LEU A 30 33.03 20.95 6.64
CA LEU A 30 32.71 21.45 5.31
C LEU A 30 32.23 20.33 4.37
N VAL A 31 32.89 19.16 4.42
CA VAL A 31 32.45 17.97 3.67
C VAL A 31 31.08 17.51 4.17
N GLY A 32 30.87 17.47 5.49
CA GLY A 32 29.59 17.08 6.08
C GLY A 32 28.44 17.96 5.62
N ASP A 33 28.62 19.28 5.64
CA ASP A 33 27.60 20.24 5.19
C ASP A 33 27.35 20.15 3.68
N SER A 34 28.40 19.97 2.87
CA SER A 34 28.27 19.80 1.42
C SER A 34 27.49 18.53 1.04
N VAL A 35 27.79 17.40 1.69
CA VAL A 35 27.06 16.14 1.47
C VAL A 35 25.61 16.27 1.92
N ARG A 36 25.36 16.90 3.08
CA ARG A 36 24.01 17.11 3.59
C ARG A 36 23.18 17.98 2.65
N GLU A 37 23.74 19.09 2.16
CA GLU A 37 23.04 19.97 1.23
C GLU A 37 22.80 19.27 -0.12
N SER A 38 23.77 18.51 -0.62
CA SER A 38 23.61 17.71 -1.83
C SER A 38 22.45 16.70 -1.72
N LEU A 39 22.40 15.93 -0.62
CA LEU A 39 21.32 14.97 -0.37
C LEU A 39 19.97 15.67 -0.20
N ARG A 40 19.95 16.83 0.46
CA ARG A 40 18.74 17.64 0.63
C ARG A 40 18.21 18.13 -0.72
N LEU A 41 19.07 18.67 -1.58
CA LEU A 41 18.70 19.14 -2.91
C LEU A 41 18.19 17.99 -3.79
N GLN A 42 18.86 16.83 -3.76
CA GLN A 42 18.39 15.64 -4.47
C GLN A 42 17.03 15.17 -3.98
N ALA A 43 16.80 15.14 -2.67
CA ALA A 43 15.51 14.76 -2.09
C ALA A 43 14.38 15.74 -2.49
N ILE A 44 14.65 17.05 -2.46
CA ILE A 44 13.69 18.08 -2.88
C ILE A 44 13.37 17.97 -4.36
N GLU A 45 14.38 17.73 -5.21
CA GLU A 45 14.18 17.61 -6.65
C GLU A 45 13.30 16.41 -7.01
N ARG A 46 13.51 15.26 -6.36
CA ARG A 46 12.70 14.04 -6.53
C ARG A 46 11.24 14.22 -6.12
N LEU A 47 10.96 15.06 -5.12
CA LEU A 47 9.59 15.33 -4.70
C LEU A 47 8.87 16.32 -5.63
N GLY A 48 9.61 17.07 -6.45
CA GLY A 48 9.06 18.16 -7.25
C GLY A 48 8.37 19.20 -6.36
N ARG A 49 7.12 19.58 -6.71
CA ARG A 49 6.32 20.51 -5.91
C ARG A 49 5.50 19.83 -4.80
N THR A 50 5.67 18.53 -4.59
CA THR A 50 4.88 17.76 -3.62
C THR A 50 5.12 18.26 -2.19
N ARG A 51 4.03 18.64 -1.50
CA ARG A 51 4.04 19.05 -0.08
C ARG A 51 3.51 17.96 0.83
N HIS A 52 2.45 17.28 0.38
CA HIS A 52 1.87 16.14 1.06
C HIS A 52 1.65 15.01 0.05
N ALA A 53 1.79 13.77 0.51
CA ALA A 53 1.44 12.59 -0.25
C ALA A 53 0.58 11.68 0.62
N LEU A 54 -0.54 11.23 0.07
CA LEU A 54 -1.33 10.12 0.59
C LEU A 54 -0.95 8.91 -0.24
N VAL A 55 -0.29 7.93 0.39
CA VAL A 55 0.14 6.68 -0.25
C VAL A 55 -0.55 5.53 0.46
N SER A 56 -1.20 4.67 -0.31
CA SER A 56 -1.86 3.46 0.20
C SER A 56 -1.31 2.22 -0.50
N PRO A 57 -1.17 1.08 0.21
CA PRO A 57 -0.92 -0.20 -0.43
C PRO A 57 -2.11 -0.69 -1.27
N THR A 58 -3.33 -0.24 -0.94
CA THR A 58 -4.56 -0.57 -1.65
C THR A 58 -5.03 0.58 -2.53
N PHE A 59 -5.82 0.27 -3.56
CA PHE A 59 -6.44 1.27 -4.41
C PHE A 59 -7.70 1.86 -3.77
N PHE A 60 -7.89 3.16 -3.94
CA PHE A 60 -9.02 3.96 -3.46
C PHE A 60 -9.55 4.85 -4.59
N ARG A 61 -10.66 5.56 -4.38
CA ARG A 61 -11.33 6.32 -5.46
C ARG A 61 -10.47 7.51 -5.91
N GLU A 62 -10.34 7.69 -7.21
CA GLU A 62 -9.71 8.87 -7.83
C GLU A 62 -10.45 10.17 -7.48
N GLU A 63 -11.78 10.09 -7.30
CA GLU A 63 -12.64 11.21 -6.89
C GLU A 63 -12.17 11.89 -5.61
N LEU A 64 -11.53 11.15 -4.69
CA LEU A 64 -10.97 11.69 -3.45
C LEU A 64 -9.94 12.79 -3.72
N ALA A 65 -9.18 12.71 -4.83
CA ALA A 65 -8.26 13.76 -5.22
C ALA A 65 -8.98 15.08 -5.50
N SER A 66 -10.16 15.01 -6.13
CA SER A 66 -10.98 16.18 -6.45
C SER A 66 -11.67 16.74 -5.21
N GLU A 67 -12.13 15.87 -4.29
CA GLU A 67 -12.68 16.29 -2.99
C GLU A 67 -11.61 16.98 -2.11
N LEU A 68 -10.34 16.63 -2.28
CA LEU A 68 -9.20 17.29 -1.63
C LEU A 68 -8.74 18.57 -2.37
N ASP A 69 -9.13 18.77 -3.63
CA ASP A 69 -8.68 19.85 -4.50
C ASP A 69 -9.45 21.17 -4.27
N LEU A 70 -9.20 21.81 -3.14
CA LEU A 70 -9.71 23.15 -2.83
C LEU A 70 -8.64 24.22 -3.08
N GLY A 71 -8.12 24.27 -4.32
CA GLY A 71 -7.05 25.17 -4.73
C GLY A 71 -5.64 24.73 -4.29
N ARG A 72 -5.46 23.43 -4.04
CA ARG A 72 -4.22 22.83 -3.53
C ARG A 72 -3.45 22.02 -4.58
N ASP A 73 -3.93 21.98 -5.82
CA ASP A 73 -3.35 21.20 -6.91
C ASP A 73 -3.18 19.72 -6.48
N SER A 74 -4.30 19.06 -6.21
CA SER A 74 -4.33 17.62 -5.87
C SER A 74 -4.22 16.76 -7.14
N VAL A 75 -3.24 15.86 -7.17
CA VAL A 75 -2.95 15.02 -8.34
C VAL A 75 -3.11 13.54 -7.97
N PRO A 76 -4.04 12.82 -8.62
CA PRO A 76 -4.16 11.37 -8.47
C PRO A 76 -3.07 10.65 -9.29
N LEU A 77 -2.51 9.58 -8.72
CA LEU A 77 -1.41 8.82 -9.30
C LEU A 77 -1.54 7.33 -9.00
N ILE A 78 -1.10 6.49 -9.94
CA ILE A 78 -0.82 5.08 -9.66
C ILE A 78 0.68 4.89 -9.59
N LEU A 79 1.18 4.43 -8.44
CA LEU A 79 2.57 4.05 -8.24
C LEU A 79 2.67 2.53 -8.12
N LEU A 80 3.31 1.89 -9.08
CA LEU A 80 3.60 0.46 -9.08
C LEU A 80 5.08 0.21 -9.30
N ARG A 81 5.53 -0.97 -8.89
CA ARG A 81 6.87 -1.46 -9.21
C ARG A 81 6.76 -2.64 -10.16
N GLY A 82 7.63 -2.70 -11.14
CA GLY A 82 7.61 -3.74 -12.14
C GLY A 82 8.94 -3.94 -12.85
N SER A 83 8.88 -4.53 -14.02
CA SER A 83 10.04 -4.68 -14.91
C SER A 83 9.68 -4.29 -16.32
N VAL A 84 10.67 -3.80 -17.05
CA VAL A 84 10.52 -3.35 -18.44
C VAL A 84 11.47 -4.17 -19.30
N ILE A 85 10.97 -4.65 -20.44
CA ILE A 85 11.73 -5.45 -21.39
C ILE A 85 11.63 -4.80 -22.77
N HIS A 86 12.76 -4.62 -23.44
CA HIS A 86 12.79 -4.28 -24.86
C HIS A 86 12.52 -5.55 -25.69
N PRO A 87 11.48 -5.60 -26.54
CA PRO A 87 11.10 -6.81 -27.28
C PRO A 87 12.19 -7.29 -28.23
N ASP A 88 12.85 -6.37 -28.95
CA ASP A 88 13.86 -6.74 -29.96
C ASP A 88 15.23 -7.09 -29.35
N THR A 89 15.77 -6.25 -28.47
CA THR A 89 17.10 -6.47 -27.86
C THR A 89 17.05 -7.47 -26.70
N ARG A 90 15.85 -7.75 -26.16
CA ARG A 90 15.61 -8.54 -24.94
C ARG A 90 16.32 -8.01 -23.69
N GLN A 91 16.82 -6.78 -23.74
CA GLN A 91 17.34 -6.11 -22.55
C GLN A 91 16.20 -5.86 -21.57
N ARG A 92 16.50 -6.04 -20.28
CA ARG A 92 15.53 -5.98 -19.20
C ARG A 92 16.06 -5.08 -18.10
N SER A 93 15.18 -4.25 -17.57
CA SER A 93 15.36 -3.57 -16.30
C SER A 93 14.32 -4.06 -15.30
N SER A 94 14.76 -4.40 -14.10
CA SER A 94 13.89 -4.73 -12.97
C SER A 94 13.76 -3.55 -12.03
N GLU A 95 12.80 -3.63 -11.11
CA GLU A 95 12.62 -2.60 -10.08
C GLU A 95 12.29 -1.21 -10.63
N VAL A 96 11.60 -1.18 -11.78
CA VAL A 96 11.18 0.06 -12.44
C VAL A 96 9.93 0.59 -11.76
N ASN A 97 9.92 1.88 -11.45
CA ASN A 97 8.74 2.60 -10.98
C ASN A 97 7.84 2.93 -12.17
N ILE A 98 6.66 2.33 -12.17
CA ILE A 98 5.61 2.57 -13.16
C ILE A 98 4.65 3.60 -12.56
N ILE A 99 4.59 4.77 -13.18
CA ILE A 99 3.85 5.93 -12.70
C ILE A 99 2.72 6.23 -13.67
N GLY A 100 1.49 5.92 -13.28
CA GLY A 100 0.27 6.31 -13.99
C GLY A 100 -0.06 7.77 -13.69
N VAL A 101 -0.01 8.62 -14.72
CA VAL A 101 -0.22 10.08 -14.61
C VAL A 101 -1.28 10.56 -15.59
N ASP A 102 -1.94 11.65 -15.24
CA ASP A 102 -2.78 12.44 -16.12
C ASP A 102 -2.20 13.86 -16.30
N ALA A 103 -2.93 14.74 -16.99
CA ALA A 103 -2.50 16.11 -17.21
C ALA A 103 -2.27 16.91 -15.90
N ARG A 104 -2.93 16.54 -14.79
CA ARG A 104 -2.82 17.23 -13.49
C ARG A 104 -1.43 17.06 -12.90
N PHE A 105 -0.69 16.01 -13.25
CA PHE A 105 0.70 15.81 -12.82
C PHE A 105 1.65 16.94 -13.25
N SER A 106 1.26 17.75 -14.24
CA SER A 106 1.97 18.98 -14.60
C SER A 106 2.13 19.95 -13.41
N ALA A 107 1.20 19.93 -12.43
CA ALA A 107 1.30 20.73 -11.21
C ALA A 107 2.44 20.29 -10.27
N ALA A 108 2.88 19.03 -10.34
CA ALA A 108 4.03 18.54 -9.60
C ALA A 108 5.36 19.04 -10.17
N SER A 109 5.37 19.50 -11.43
CA SER A 109 6.56 19.97 -12.12
C SER A 109 6.96 21.38 -11.68
N PRO A 110 8.18 21.60 -11.14
CA PRO A 110 8.67 22.93 -10.78
C PRO A 110 8.69 23.90 -11.97
N HIS A 111 8.93 23.38 -13.18
CA HIS A 111 9.07 24.17 -14.41
C HIS A 111 7.80 24.12 -15.30
N GLY A 112 6.68 23.62 -14.79
CA GLY A 112 5.42 23.57 -15.55
C GLY A 112 5.46 22.68 -16.80
N ARG A 113 6.32 21.64 -16.81
CA ARG A 113 6.37 20.67 -17.91
C ARG A 113 5.01 20.00 -18.07
N SER A 114 4.52 19.93 -19.30
CA SER A 114 3.29 19.21 -19.64
C SER A 114 3.51 17.71 -19.65
N TRP A 115 2.68 17.00 -18.88
CA TRP A 115 2.68 15.54 -18.72
C TRP A 115 1.46 14.89 -19.37
N VAL A 116 1.16 15.30 -20.61
CA VAL A 116 0.15 14.61 -21.44
C VAL A 116 0.82 13.43 -22.13
N ILE A 117 0.29 12.23 -21.88
CA ILE A 117 0.78 10.95 -22.41
C ILE A 117 -0.39 10.24 -23.08
N GLY A 118 -0.24 9.85 -24.35
CA GLY A 118 -1.25 9.09 -25.06
C GLY A 118 -1.45 7.69 -24.47
N SER A 119 -2.58 7.05 -24.79
CA SER A 119 -2.94 5.74 -24.22
C SER A 119 -2.00 4.59 -24.63
N ARG A 120 -1.18 4.77 -25.67
CA ARG A 120 -0.17 3.80 -26.12
C ARG A 120 1.26 4.28 -25.87
N ASP A 121 1.39 5.47 -25.31
CA ASP A 121 2.67 6.15 -25.18
C ASP A 121 3.23 5.96 -23.77
N ALA A 122 4.54 5.96 -23.67
CA ALA A 122 5.27 6.04 -22.44
C ALA A 122 6.34 7.13 -22.53
N ARG A 123 6.59 7.81 -21.41
CA ARG A 123 7.80 8.60 -21.25
C ARG A 123 8.71 7.92 -20.24
N VAL A 124 9.99 7.83 -20.53
CA VAL A 124 10.97 7.16 -19.66
C VAL A 124 12.05 8.15 -19.27
N ASN A 125 12.66 7.98 -18.11
CA ASN A 125 13.85 8.77 -17.77
C ASN A 125 15.11 8.19 -18.42
N SER A 126 16.20 8.95 -18.38
CA SER A 126 17.45 8.61 -19.07
C SER A 126 18.12 7.38 -18.44
N ALA A 127 17.99 7.20 -17.11
CA ALA A 127 18.48 6.01 -16.42
C ALA A 127 17.81 4.72 -16.95
N LEU A 128 16.47 4.70 -17.05
CA LEU A 128 15.75 3.54 -17.58
C LEU A 128 16.04 3.32 -19.06
N ALA A 129 16.06 4.38 -19.87
CA ALA A 129 16.34 4.28 -21.30
C ALA A 129 17.74 3.70 -21.57
N SER A 130 18.75 4.13 -20.80
CA SER A 130 20.12 3.65 -20.94
C SER A 130 20.27 2.19 -20.53
N GLU A 131 19.56 1.75 -19.49
CA GLU A 131 19.63 0.36 -18.99
C GLU A 131 18.95 -0.63 -19.93
N VAL A 132 17.84 -0.24 -20.56
CA VAL A 132 17.05 -1.08 -21.48
C VAL A 132 17.48 -0.88 -22.95
N GLY A 133 18.35 0.09 -23.21
CA GLY A 133 18.80 0.45 -24.57
C GLY A 133 17.70 1.05 -25.43
N ALA A 134 16.68 1.67 -24.82
CA ALA A 134 15.50 2.19 -25.49
C ALA A 134 15.76 3.54 -26.15
N LYS A 135 15.19 3.74 -27.34
CA LYS A 135 15.18 5.00 -28.08
C LYS A 135 13.74 5.50 -28.26
N GLN A 136 13.62 6.77 -28.63
CA GLN A 136 12.32 7.34 -28.97
C GLN A 136 11.73 6.60 -30.19
N GLY A 137 10.46 6.20 -30.08
CA GLY A 137 9.75 5.38 -31.08
C GLY A 137 9.87 3.87 -30.89
N ASP A 138 10.69 3.40 -29.94
CA ASP A 138 10.78 1.96 -29.66
C ASP A 138 9.57 1.48 -28.84
N ASP A 139 9.19 0.22 -29.01
CA ASP A 139 8.20 -0.43 -28.17
C ASP A 139 8.85 -1.02 -26.91
N LEU A 140 8.22 -0.85 -25.76
CA LEU A 140 8.60 -1.45 -24.49
C LEU A 140 7.48 -2.32 -23.94
N LEU A 141 7.86 -3.46 -23.36
CA LEU A 141 6.95 -4.35 -22.67
C LEU A 141 7.10 -4.15 -21.15
N VAL A 142 6.12 -3.48 -20.56
CA VAL A 142 6.06 -3.21 -19.13
C VAL A 142 5.29 -4.32 -18.45
N SER A 143 5.91 -4.97 -17.47
CA SER A 143 5.31 -6.05 -16.70
C SER A 143 5.17 -5.64 -15.23
N PHE A 144 3.97 -5.79 -14.67
CA PHE A 144 3.67 -5.48 -13.28
C PHE A 144 2.75 -6.54 -12.67
N GLU A 145 2.86 -6.72 -11.36
CA GLU A 145 2.02 -7.68 -10.65
C GLU A 145 0.69 -7.02 -10.25
N LEU A 146 -0.41 -7.68 -10.61
CA LEU A 146 -1.68 -7.46 -9.93
C LEU A 146 -1.50 -7.99 -8.51
N HIS A 147 -1.36 -7.12 -7.52
CA HIS A 147 -1.49 -7.54 -6.13
C HIS A 147 -2.90 -8.09 -5.97
N SER A 148 -3.04 -9.40 -5.79
CA SER A 148 -4.33 -10.01 -5.50
C SER A 148 -4.70 -9.65 -4.06
N ASP A 149 -5.95 -9.23 -3.84
CA ASP A 149 -6.44 -8.94 -2.49
C ASP A 149 -6.55 -10.20 -1.60
N ILE A 150 -6.21 -11.37 -2.18
CA ILE A 150 -6.05 -12.68 -1.53
C ILE A 150 -4.55 -13.03 -1.55
N PRO A 151 -3.89 -13.19 -0.39
CA PRO A 151 -2.50 -13.64 -0.32
C PRO A 151 -2.26 -14.94 -1.11
N ARG A 152 -1.14 -15.01 -1.85
CA ARG A 152 -0.77 -16.16 -2.71
C ARG A 152 -0.66 -17.48 -1.96
N GLU A 153 -0.46 -17.41 -0.64
CA GLU A 153 -0.29 -18.55 0.26
C GLU A 153 -1.63 -19.20 0.68
N HIS A 154 -2.76 -18.57 0.39
CA HIS A 154 -4.07 -19.19 0.63
C HIS A 154 -4.36 -20.28 -0.39
N ALA A 155 -4.97 -21.38 0.06
CA ALA A 155 -5.38 -22.47 -0.85
C ALA A 155 -6.48 -22.04 -1.86
N LEU A 156 -7.16 -20.92 -1.61
CA LEU A 156 -8.12 -20.28 -2.54
C LEU A 156 -7.45 -19.27 -3.48
N GLY A 157 -6.17 -18.95 -3.28
CA GLY A 157 -5.38 -18.11 -4.18
C GLY A 157 -5.08 -18.86 -5.48
N LYS A 158 -5.58 -18.37 -6.61
CA LYS A 158 -5.21 -18.91 -7.92
C LYS A 158 -3.71 -18.71 -8.15
N ARG A 159 -2.99 -19.80 -8.41
CA ARG A 159 -1.58 -19.82 -8.87
C ARG A 159 -1.44 -19.48 -10.36
N GLU A 160 -2.26 -18.58 -10.88
CA GLU A 160 -2.09 -18.06 -12.24
C GLU A 160 -1.08 -16.91 -12.18
N ASP A 161 -0.23 -16.78 -13.20
CA ASP A 161 0.71 -15.68 -13.36
C ASP A 161 -0.05 -14.35 -13.38
N THR A 162 -0.24 -13.71 -12.21
CA THR A 162 -0.88 -12.39 -12.04
C THR A 162 0.00 -11.25 -12.56
N THR A 163 0.92 -11.54 -13.47
CA THR A 163 1.75 -10.53 -14.12
C THR A 163 1.04 -10.04 -15.37
N GLN A 164 0.55 -8.81 -15.31
CA GLN A 164 0.02 -8.11 -16.47
C GLN A 164 1.16 -7.53 -17.29
N ARG A 165 1.00 -7.52 -18.61
CA ARG A 165 1.97 -6.93 -19.54
C ARG A 165 1.31 -5.88 -20.42
N LEU A 166 1.94 -4.73 -20.52
CA LEU A 166 1.50 -3.59 -21.30
C LEU A 166 2.58 -3.24 -22.33
N ARG A 167 2.22 -3.25 -23.62
CA ARG A 167 3.09 -2.77 -24.69
C ARG A 167 2.86 -1.27 -24.88
N LEU A 168 3.94 -0.49 -24.82
CA LEU A 168 3.91 0.97 -24.90
C LEU A 168 5.05 1.48 -25.79
N GLU A 169 4.77 2.50 -26.58
CA GLU A 169 5.74 3.18 -27.43
C GLU A 169 6.45 4.29 -26.65
N VAL A 170 7.77 4.41 -26.77
CA VAL A 170 8.54 5.47 -26.12
C VAL A 170 8.33 6.78 -26.86
N ALA A 171 7.37 7.58 -26.40
CA ALA A 171 7.09 8.90 -26.95
C ALA A 171 8.19 9.93 -26.63
N GLY A 172 8.90 9.75 -25.50
CA GLY A 172 9.98 10.65 -25.12
C GLY A 172 10.89 10.11 -24.03
N ILE A 173 12.16 10.48 -24.10
CA ILE A 173 13.17 10.19 -23.07
C ILE A 173 13.47 11.50 -22.33
N GLU A 174 13.16 11.52 -21.05
CA GLU A 174 13.33 12.66 -20.18
C GLU A 174 14.71 12.62 -19.50
N LYS A 175 15.37 13.77 -19.38
CA LYS A 175 16.62 13.88 -18.60
C LYS A 175 16.35 13.53 -17.14
N ASP A 176 17.34 12.95 -16.46
CA ASP A 176 17.26 12.57 -15.03
C ASP A 176 17.28 13.80 -14.11
N SER A 177 16.27 14.66 -14.23
CA SER A 177 16.10 15.89 -13.45
C SER A 177 14.63 16.28 -13.30
N GLY A 178 14.34 17.03 -12.23
CA GLY A 178 12.99 17.44 -11.87
C GLY A 178 12.02 16.26 -11.72
N THR A 179 10.83 16.37 -12.32
CA THR A 179 9.76 15.36 -12.20
C THR A 179 10.06 14.05 -12.92
N ALA A 180 11.07 13.96 -13.79
CA ALA A 180 11.45 12.71 -14.42
C ALA A 180 12.03 11.69 -13.42
N ILE A 181 12.67 12.17 -12.36
CA ILE A 181 13.19 11.35 -11.24
C ILE A 181 12.24 11.38 -10.05
N PHE A 182 10.94 11.59 -10.28
CA PHE A 182 9.95 11.60 -9.23
C PHE A 182 9.98 10.30 -8.42
N ASP A 183 10.14 10.41 -7.11
CA ASP A 183 10.10 9.29 -6.18
C ASP A 183 9.66 9.77 -4.79
N LEU A 184 8.73 9.04 -4.18
CA LEU A 184 8.29 9.27 -2.80
C LEU A 184 9.17 8.50 -1.80
N LYS A 185 9.97 7.54 -2.26
CA LYS A 185 10.93 6.80 -1.45
C LYS A 185 12.26 7.53 -1.42
N LEU A 186 12.86 7.58 -0.23
CA LEU A 186 14.19 8.15 -0.05
C LEU A 186 15.25 7.07 -0.33
N GLN A 187 15.63 6.90 -1.60
CA GLN A 187 16.70 5.99 -2.03
C GLN A 187 17.86 6.78 -2.62
N GLN A 188 19.11 6.29 -2.50
CA GLN A 188 20.27 6.99 -3.05
C GLN A 188 20.42 6.80 -4.56
N GLU A 189 19.99 5.66 -5.09
CA GLU A 189 20.04 5.38 -6.53
C GLU A 189 19.09 6.29 -7.32
N THR A 190 19.47 6.63 -8.55
CA THR A 190 18.59 7.34 -9.49
C THR A 190 17.42 6.41 -9.83
N PRO A 191 16.17 6.82 -9.57
CA PRO A 191 15.03 5.97 -9.82
C PRO A 191 14.86 5.71 -11.32
N ARG A 192 14.42 4.51 -11.66
CA ARG A 192 14.09 4.11 -13.04
C ARG A 192 12.60 4.30 -13.21
N ASN A 193 12.22 5.37 -13.89
CA ASN A 193 10.83 5.79 -13.98
C ASN A 193 10.29 5.62 -15.40
N ILE A 194 9.11 5.01 -15.50
CA ILE A 194 8.28 5.00 -16.70
C ILE A 194 6.94 5.64 -16.38
N PHE A 195 6.60 6.68 -17.12
CA PHE A 195 5.35 7.40 -17.02
C PHE A 195 4.41 6.92 -18.11
N VAL A 196 3.19 6.57 -17.71
CA VAL A 196 2.15 6.03 -18.58
C VAL A 196 0.84 6.76 -18.33
N SER A 197 -0.08 6.71 -19.29
CA SER A 197 -1.44 7.24 -19.08
C SER A 197 -2.12 6.56 -17.88
N LEU A 198 -2.64 7.38 -16.95
CA LEU A 198 -3.39 6.90 -15.78
C LEU A 198 -4.57 6.01 -16.19
N GLU A 199 -5.38 6.49 -17.14
CA GLU A 199 -6.55 5.76 -17.69
C GLU A 199 -6.13 4.41 -18.26
N ARG A 200 -5.03 4.37 -19.03
CA ARG A 200 -4.54 3.11 -19.61
C ARG A 200 -4.12 2.12 -18.54
N LEU A 201 -3.43 2.58 -17.51
CA LEU A 201 -2.96 1.74 -16.41
C LEU A 201 -4.12 1.24 -15.56
N GLN A 202 -5.11 2.08 -15.26
CA GLN A 202 -6.36 1.69 -14.60
C GLN A 202 -7.10 0.59 -15.36
N ALA A 203 -7.27 0.76 -16.68
CA ALA A 203 -7.91 -0.23 -17.53
C ALA A 203 -7.13 -1.56 -17.57
N ALA A 204 -5.79 -1.50 -17.64
CA ALA A 204 -4.95 -2.71 -17.59
C ALA A 204 -5.04 -3.42 -16.22
N LEU A 205 -5.23 -2.68 -15.14
CA LEU A 205 -5.41 -3.23 -13.80
C LEU A 205 -6.83 -3.75 -13.54
N GLY A 206 -7.81 -3.42 -14.41
CA GLY A 206 -9.24 -3.67 -14.15
C GLY A 206 -9.78 -2.84 -12.99
N ARG A 207 -9.17 -1.68 -12.70
CA ARG A 207 -9.49 -0.79 -11.57
C ARG A 207 -9.75 0.64 -12.07
N GLU A 208 -10.84 0.82 -12.81
CA GLU A 208 -11.25 2.12 -13.36
C GLU A 208 -11.55 3.14 -12.26
N ALA A 209 -11.13 4.40 -12.46
CA ALA A 209 -11.30 5.50 -11.50
C ALA A 209 -10.78 5.20 -10.09
N GLN A 210 -9.78 4.32 -9.97
CA GLN A 210 -9.08 4.06 -8.71
C GLN A 210 -7.60 4.38 -8.84
N VAL A 211 -7.02 4.84 -7.73
CA VAL A 211 -5.60 5.18 -7.60
C VAL A 211 -5.08 4.71 -6.24
N ASN A 212 -3.76 4.63 -6.06
CA ASN A 212 -3.16 4.28 -4.77
C ASN A 212 -2.35 5.43 -4.16
N THR A 213 -2.21 6.54 -4.88
CA THR A 213 -1.44 7.70 -4.44
C THR A 213 -2.15 9.00 -4.82
N ILE A 214 -2.18 9.96 -3.91
CA ILE A 214 -2.53 11.36 -4.19
C ILE A 214 -1.38 12.25 -3.70
N ILE A 215 -0.91 13.16 -4.55
CA ILE A 215 0.03 14.20 -4.13
C ILE A 215 -0.64 15.57 -4.13
N VAL A 216 -0.25 16.41 -3.18
CA VAL A 216 -0.75 17.78 -3.04
C VAL A 216 0.42 18.73 -3.25
N CYS A 217 0.34 19.57 -4.29
CA CYS A 217 1.47 20.38 -4.76
C CYS A 217 1.45 21.83 -4.24
N ARG A 218 0.29 22.32 -3.79
CA ARG A 218 0.16 23.63 -3.13
C ARG A 218 -0.48 23.45 -1.77
N ASP A 219 0.09 24.14 -0.80
CA ASP A 219 -0.62 24.40 0.45
C ASP A 219 -1.10 25.85 0.40
N THR A 220 -2.40 26.05 0.45
CA THR A 220 -3.00 27.37 0.59
C THR A 220 -2.60 27.89 1.97
N GLN A 221 -1.61 28.80 2.03
CA GLN A 221 -1.26 29.53 3.24
C GLN A 221 -2.41 30.49 3.60
N GLY A 222 -3.40 29.97 4.32
CA GLY A 222 -4.50 30.72 4.90
C GLY A 222 -5.01 29.96 6.11
N ALA A 223 -4.95 30.59 7.28
CA ALA A 223 -5.24 30.01 8.60
C ALA A 223 -6.69 29.49 8.79
N GLU A 224 -7.52 29.50 7.75
CA GLU A 224 -8.89 28.95 7.74
C GLU A 224 -9.00 27.59 7.03
N ALA A 225 -7.93 27.13 6.39
CA ALA A 225 -7.87 25.79 5.83
C ALA A 225 -7.53 24.79 6.94
N GLY A 226 -8.54 24.09 7.48
CA GLY A 226 -8.33 22.94 8.37
C GLY A 226 -7.22 22.01 7.87
N SER A 227 -6.56 21.31 8.78
CA SER A 227 -5.40 20.47 8.45
C SER A 227 -5.75 19.53 7.28
N SER A 228 -4.79 19.20 6.41
CA SER A 228 -5.03 18.25 5.31
C SER A 228 -5.66 16.94 5.80
N GLN A 229 -5.43 16.59 7.08
CA GLN A 229 -6.06 15.48 7.78
C GLN A 229 -7.54 15.71 8.08
N ASP A 230 -7.96 16.90 8.52
CA ASP A 230 -9.39 17.18 8.79
C ASP A 230 -10.22 17.14 7.51
N ARG A 231 -9.65 17.61 6.40
CA ARG A 231 -10.29 17.49 5.08
C ARG A 231 -10.37 16.05 4.61
N LEU A 232 -9.29 15.29 4.77
CA LEU A 232 -9.30 13.86 4.48
C LEU A 232 -10.38 13.16 5.31
N ARG A 233 -10.50 13.48 6.61
CA ARG A 233 -11.55 12.95 7.50
C ARG A 233 -12.97 13.31 7.05
N ALA A 234 -13.15 14.46 6.42
CA ALA A 234 -14.46 14.89 5.91
C ALA A 234 -14.81 14.27 4.55
N ALA A 235 -13.81 13.95 3.71
CA ALA A 235 -14.00 13.47 2.34
C ALA A 235 -13.98 11.94 2.19
N TRP A 236 -13.11 11.26 2.94
CA TRP A 236 -12.93 9.80 2.80
C TRP A 236 -14.22 9.02 3.06
N ARG A 237 -14.38 7.91 2.34
CA ARG A 237 -15.50 6.97 2.48
C ARG A 237 -14.98 5.57 2.79
N LEU A 238 -15.88 4.70 3.26
CA LEU A 238 -15.57 3.29 3.50
C LEU A 238 -14.98 2.59 2.26
N ASP A 239 -15.49 2.92 1.07
CA ASP A 239 -14.97 2.36 -0.19
C ASP A 239 -13.48 2.68 -0.43
N ASP A 240 -12.96 3.79 0.11
CA ASP A 240 -11.54 4.18 -0.05
C ASP A 240 -10.59 3.29 0.76
N ILE A 241 -11.09 2.57 1.76
CA ILE A 241 -10.34 1.57 2.52
C ILE A 241 -10.75 0.14 2.17
N GLY A 242 -11.52 -0.03 1.10
CA GLY A 242 -12.05 -1.33 0.68
C GLY A 242 -13.14 -1.89 1.60
N ALA A 243 -13.69 -1.07 2.51
CA ALA A 243 -14.79 -1.47 3.37
C ALA A 243 -16.14 -1.26 2.68
N VAL A 244 -17.03 -2.24 2.77
CA VAL A 244 -18.35 -2.21 2.14
C VAL A 244 -19.40 -2.46 3.21
N LEU A 245 -20.36 -1.55 3.31
CA LEU A 245 -21.51 -1.72 4.20
C LEU A 245 -22.69 -2.27 3.37
N ARG A 246 -23.20 -3.46 3.70
CA ARG A 246 -24.39 -4.03 3.05
C ARG A 246 -25.53 -4.13 4.03
N ALA A 247 -26.67 -3.53 3.70
CA ALA A 247 -27.90 -3.73 4.44
C ALA A 247 -28.69 -4.89 3.83
N ASP A 248 -29.19 -5.80 4.69
CA ASP A 248 -30.19 -6.80 4.33
C ASP A 248 -31.49 -6.49 5.09
N PRO A 249 -32.45 -5.78 4.46
CA PRO A 249 -33.72 -5.45 5.09
C PRO A 249 -34.60 -6.68 5.39
N ARG A 250 -34.43 -7.80 4.67
CA ARG A 250 -35.23 -9.01 4.88
C ARG A 250 -34.82 -9.74 6.14
N ARG A 251 -33.51 -9.75 6.42
CA ARG A 251 -32.92 -10.37 7.61
C ARG A 251 -32.62 -9.37 8.74
N ASN A 252 -32.93 -8.09 8.50
CA ASN A 252 -32.80 -6.97 9.43
C ASN A 252 -31.40 -6.84 10.05
N TYR A 253 -30.35 -6.92 9.22
CA TYR A 253 -28.98 -6.66 9.65
C TYR A 253 -28.22 -5.81 8.64
N VAL A 254 -27.09 -5.28 9.10
CA VAL A 254 -26.08 -4.61 8.28
C VAL A 254 -24.76 -5.37 8.44
N SER A 255 -24.16 -5.81 7.34
CA SER A 255 -22.80 -6.39 7.35
C SER A 255 -21.78 -5.33 6.97
N LEU A 256 -20.66 -5.34 7.69
CA LEU A 256 -19.43 -4.68 7.27
C LEU A 256 -18.52 -5.73 6.65
N GLU A 257 -18.24 -5.59 5.36
CA GLU A 257 -17.44 -6.50 4.56
C GLU A 257 -16.16 -5.80 4.07
N SER A 258 -15.16 -6.59 3.71
CA SER A 258 -13.94 -6.12 3.05
C SER A 258 -13.95 -6.58 1.60
N ARG A 259 -13.44 -5.74 0.68
CA ARG A 259 -13.05 -6.19 -0.67
C ARG A 259 -11.77 -7.03 -0.62
N ASN A 260 -11.01 -6.94 0.47
CA ASN A 260 -9.85 -7.79 0.74
C ASN A 260 -10.27 -9.09 1.41
N PHE A 261 -9.39 -10.09 1.41
CA PHE A 261 -9.68 -11.40 2.01
C PHE A 261 -10.07 -11.30 3.50
N LEU A 262 -9.48 -10.36 4.24
CA LEU A 262 -9.79 -10.09 5.64
C LEU A 262 -10.11 -8.61 5.87
N LEU A 263 -10.86 -8.34 6.95
CA LEU A 263 -11.00 -6.99 7.50
C LEU A 263 -9.69 -6.61 8.22
N ASP A 264 -9.19 -5.41 7.96
CA ASP A 264 -8.04 -4.87 8.68
C ASP A 264 -8.36 -4.73 10.18
N SER A 265 -7.39 -5.01 11.05
CA SER A 265 -7.59 -4.97 12.50
C SER A 265 -8.03 -3.59 12.99
N ARG A 266 -7.56 -2.50 12.37
CA ARG A 266 -7.98 -1.13 12.72
C ARG A 266 -9.42 -0.88 12.34
N LEU A 267 -9.87 -1.43 11.20
CA LEU A 267 -11.26 -1.36 10.78
C LEU A 267 -12.17 -2.17 11.72
N VAL A 268 -11.73 -3.36 12.15
CA VAL A 268 -12.45 -4.17 13.14
C VAL A 268 -12.59 -3.42 14.46
N GLU A 269 -11.52 -2.84 15.00
CA GLU A 269 -11.58 -2.06 16.24
C GLU A 269 -12.48 -0.81 16.11
N ALA A 270 -12.39 -0.09 14.99
CA ALA A 270 -13.27 1.05 14.72
C ALA A 270 -14.75 0.63 14.62
N ALA A 271 -15.03 -0.51 13.97
CA ALA A 271 -16.38 -1.06 13.88
C ALA A 271 -16.90 -1.53 15.24
N ARG A 272 -16.06 -2.13 16.09
CA ARG A 272 -16.40 -2.49 17.47
C ARG A 272 -16.77 -1.26 18.30
N ALA A 273 -15.96 -0.20 18.22
CA ALA A 273 -16.22 1.05 18.92
C ALA A 273 -17.55 1.68 18.45
N ALA A 274 -17.74 1.82 17.13
CA ALA A 274 -18.98 2.36 16.57
C ALA A 274 -20.21 1.53 16.94
N ALA A 275 -20.09 0.19 16.95
CA ALA A 275 -21.17 -0.70 17.35
C ALA A 275 -21.52 -0.54 18.84
N SER A 276 -20.52 -0.32 19.72
CA SER A 276 -20.74 -0.15 21.16
C SER A 276 -21.51 1.12 21.53
N GLU A 277 -21.41 2.16 20.69
CA GLU A 277 -22.18 3.40 20.82
C GLU A 277 -23.56 3.32 20.13
N SER A 278 -23.81 2.24 19.40
CA SER A 278 -25.04 2.05 18.64
C SER A 278 -26.04 1.17 19.40
N PRO A 279 -27.35 1.29 19.11
CA PRO A 279 -28.35 0.36 19.64
C PRO A 279 -28.30 -1.02 18.98
N TYR A 280 -27.45 -1.22 17.97
CA TYR A 280 -27.33 -2.46 17.21
C TYR A 280 -26.41 -3.45 17.91
N GLN A 281 -26.78 -4.72 17.87
CA GLN A 281 -25.90 -5.80 18.30
C GLN A 281 -24.85 -6.11 17.24
N ARG A 282 -23.70 -6.54 17.71
CA ARG A 282 -22.56 -6.94 16.87
C ARG A 282 -22.43 -8.45 16.87
N GLN A 283 -22.31 -9.02 15.67
CA GLN A 283 -21.87 -10.39 15.46
C GLN A 283 -20.60 -10.36 14.64
N GLU A 284 -19.55 -10.96 15.15
CA GLU A 284 -18.35 -11.18 14.36
C GLU A 284 -18.36 -12.57 13.78
N VAL A 285 -18.07 -12.63 12.48
CA VAL A 285 -17.94 -13.85 11.73
C VAL A 285 -16.57 -13.84 11.07
N LEU A 286 -15.75 -14.84 11.39
CA LEU A 286 -14.48 -15.07 10.70
C LEU A 286 -14.58 -16.39 9.97
N THR A 287 -14.52 -16.33 8.63
CA THR A 287 -14.44 -17.53 7.81
C THR A 287 -12.99 -17.77 7.44
N TYR A 288 -12.50 -18.97 7.73
CA TYR A 288 -11.12 -19.36 7.46
C TYR A 288 -11.03 -20.78 6.92
N LEU A 289 -9.96 -21.09 6.19
CA LEU A 289 -9.72 -22.43 5.68
C LEU A 289 -8.98 -23.26 6.73
N ALA A 290 -9.64 -24.30 7.23
CA ALA A 290 -8.99 -25.37 7.98
C ALA A 290 -8.31 -26.33 7.01
N ASN A 291 -7.05 -26.64 7.26
CA ASN A 291 -6.28 -27.63 6.52
C ASN A 291 -6.84 -29.04 6.72
N ALA A 292 -7.30 -29.33 7.94
CA ALA A 292 -7.92 -30.59 8.28
C ALA A 292 -8.89 -30.45 9.46
N ILE A 293 -9.99 -31.19 9.42
CA ILE A 293 -10.91 -31.40 10.54
C ILE A 293 -10.94 -32.90 10.82
N GLY A 294 -10.67 -33.32 12.06
CA GLY A 294 -10.60 -34.73 12.42
C GLY A 294 -11.38 -35.10 13.67
N VAL A 295 -11.90 -36.33 13.69
CA VAL A 295 -12.58 -36.98 14.82
C VAL A 295 -12.06 -38.42 14.91
N GLY A 296 -11.40 -38.76 16.02
CA GLY A 296 -10.76 -40.08 16.16
C GLY A 296 -9.67 -40.30 15.11
N GLU A 297 -9.83 -41.31 14.26
CA GLU A 297 -8.93 -41.62 13.13
C GLU A 297 -9.42 -41.05 11.79
N ASN A 298 -10.64 -40.51 11.73
CA ASN A 298 -11.24 -39.95 10.52
C ASN A 298 -10.85 -38.48 10.37
N GLU A 299 -10.53 -38.06 9.14
CA GLU A 299 -10.10 -36.69 8.84
C GLU A 299 -10.62 -36.24 7.47
N ILE A 300 -11.17 -35.02 7.42
CA ILE A 300 -11.53 -34.35 6.17
C ILE A 300 -10.55 -33.20 5.90
N PRO A 301 -9.91 -33.15 4.73
CA PRO A 301 -8.98 -32.08 4.38
C PRO A 301 -9.70 -30.84 3.84
N TYR A 302 -9.04 -29.68 3.92
CA TYR A 302 -9.41 -28.42 3.24
C TYR A 302 -10.89 -28.02 3.37
N SER A 303 -11.30 -27.61 4.57
CA SER A 303 -12.68 -27.22 4.87
C SER A 303 -12.78 -25.76 5.31
N LEU A 304 -13.82 -25.05 4.88
CA LEU A 304 -14.11 -23.71 5.40
C LEU A 304 -14.80 -23.80 6.74
N VAL A 305 -14.24 -23.11 7.75
CA VAL A 305 -14.79 -23.02 9.10
C VAL A 305 -15.14 -21.55 9.35
N ALA A 306 -16.37 -21.30 9.80
CA ALA A 306 -16.81 -19.98 10.22
C ALA A 306 -16.90 -19.96 11.75
N SER A 307 -16.10 -19.13 12.41
CA SER A 307 -16.33 -18.80 13.81
C SER A 307 -17.41 -17.73 13.89
N VAL A 308 -18.30 -17.86 14.88
CA VAL A 308 -19.44 -16.97 15.05
C VAL A 308 -19.52 -16.60 16.52
N SER A 309 -19.51 -15.30 16.83
CA SER A 309 -19.73 -14.84 18.19
C SER A 309 -21.20 -15.04 18.61
N PRO A 310 -21.47 -15.36 19.90
CA PRO A 310 -22.83 -15.45 20.41
C PRO A 310 -23.58 -14.14 20.20
N TRP A 311 -24.82 -14.21 19.71
CA TRP A 311 -25.69 -13.04 19.55
C TRP A 311 -26.48 -12.80 20.85
N ARG A 312 -26.31 -11.63 21.46
CA ARG A 312 -26.90 -11.29 22.76
C ARG A 312 -27.61 -9.94 22.70
N LEU A 313 -28.90 -9.93 23.05
CA LEU A 313 -29.73 -8.72 23.18
C LEU A 313 -29.12 -7.72 24.18
N PRO A 314 -29.42 -6.41 24.08
CA PRO A 314 -28.97 -5.41 25.07
C PRO A 314 -29.40 -5.73 26.50
N SER A 315 -30.49 -6.49 26.66
CA SER A 315 -30.96 -7.02 27.94
C SER A 315 -30.11 -8.18 28.50
N GLY A 316 -29.09 -8.64 27.77
CA GLY A 316 -28.30 -9.83 28.07
C GLY A 316 -28.96 -11.15 27.67
N ALA A 317 -30.20 -11.11 27.16
CA ALA A 317 -30.92 -12.29 26.71
C ALA A 317 -30.36 -12.83 25.38
N LYS A 318 -30.38 -14.16 25.20
CA LYS A 318 -29.99 -14.80 23.94
C LYS A 318 -31.04 -14.51 22.88
N ALA A 319 -30.62 -14.15 21.67
CA ALA A 319 -31.49 -14.06 20.51
C ALA A 319 -30.93 -14.92 19.38
N GLY A 320 -31.81 -15.39 18.49
CA GLY A 320 -31.39 -16.08 17.28
C GLY A 320 -30.53 -15.15 16.43
N PRO A 321 -29.37 -15.59 15.92
CA PRO A 321 -28.52 -14.71 15.12
C PRO A 321 -29.16 -14.43 13.76
N PRO A 322 -28.87 -13.26 13.15
CA PRO A 322 -29.40 -12.88 11.83
C PRO A 322 -29.05 -13.85 10.71
N LEU A 323 -27.99 -14.65 10.87
CA LEU A 323 -27.55 -15.69 9.93
C LEU A 323 -28.27 -17.04 10.12
N GLY A 324 -29.27 -17.10 11.01
CA GLY A 324 -30.13 -18.25 11.25
C GLY A 324 -29.99 -18.81 12.67
N SER A 325 -31.08 -19.33 13.23
CA SER A 325 -31.03 -20.13 14.45
C SER A 325 -30.24 -21.41 14.16
N PHE A 326 -29.02 -21.51 14.69
CA PHE A 326 -28.37 -22.80 14.78
C PHE A 326 -29.24 -23.65 15.70
N ASP A 327 -29.75 -24.78 15.20
CA ASP A 327 -30.55 -25.76 15.98
C ASP A 327 -29.72 -26.46 17.08
N ALA A 328 -28.58 -25.87 17.44
CA ALA A 328 -27.75 -26.22 18.55
C ALA A 328 -28.34 -25.51 19.77
N GLY A 329 -29.03 -26.27 20.62
CA GLY A 329 -29.84 -25.76 21.74
C GLY A 329 -29.16 -24.70 22.63
N ASP A 330 -29.95 -24.07 23.49
CA ASP A 330 -29.71 -22.83 24.23
C ASP A 330 -28.39 -22.68 25.02
N GLY A 331 -27.46 -23.64 25.01
CA GLY A 331 -26.12 -23.58 25.62
C GLY A 331 -24.93 -23.69 24.65
N PHE A 332 -25.14 -24.05 23.38
CA PHE A 332 -24.03 -24.48 22.50
C PHE A 332 -23.00 -23.39 22.17
N LEU A 333 -23.42 -22.13 22.07
CA LEU A 333 -22.51 -21.01 21.77
C LEU A 333 -21.79 -20.46 23.02
N ASP A 334 -22.17 -20.87 24.23
CA ASP A 334 -21.47 -20.47 25.46
C ASP A 334 -20.34 -21.45 25.83
N GLU A 335 -20.40 -22.68 25.33
CA GLU A 335 -19.29 -23.64 25.36
C GLU A 335 -18.56 -23.56 24.01
N ALA A 336 -17.24 -23.74 23.96
CA ALA A 336 -16.47 -23.66 22.71
C ALA A 336 -16.77 -24.84 21.74
N GLY A 337 -18.02 -24.94 21.25
CA GLY A 337 -18.52 -26.02 20.42
C GLY A 337 -18.32 -25.79 18.92
N ILE A 338 -18.23 -26.88 18.16
CA ILE A 338 -18.13 -26.88 16.68
C ILE A 338 -19.37 -27.55 16.08
N ILE A 339 -20.03 -26.87 15.15
CA ILE A 339 -21.15 -27.44 14.38
C ILE A 339 -20.60 -27.99 13.06
N LEU A 340 -20.84 -29.27 12.82
CA LEU A 340 -20.57 -29.90 11.54
C LEU A 340 -21.88 -29.96 10.72
N ASN A 341 -21.79 -29.69 9.42
CA ASN A 341 -22.91 -29.97 8.54
C ASN A 341 -23.12 -31.49 8.41
N SER A 342 -24.27 -31.91 7.86
CA SER A 342 -24.62 -33.33 7.75
C SER A 342 -23.59 -34.14 6.96
N TRP A 343 -22.97 -33.54 5.94
CA TRP A 343 -21.93 -34.19 5.15
C TRP A 343 -20.65 -34.44 5.95
N ALA A 344 -20.10 -33.42 6.61
CA ALA A 344 -18.90 -33.54 7.43
C ALA A 344 -19.11 -34.47 8.63
N ALA A 345 -20.31 -34.45 9.22
CA ALA A 345 -20.65 -35.38 10.30
C ALA A 345 -20.68 -36.84 9.83
N ALA A 346 -21.23 -37.11 8.64
CA ALA A 346 -21.27 -38.46 8.07
C ALA A 346 -19.87 -38.97 7.69
N ASP A 347 -19.04 -38.13 7.06
CA ASP A 347 -17.71 -38.52 6.59
C ASP A 347 -16.71 -38.72 7.75
N LEU A 348 -16.88 -37.96 8.83
CA LEU A 348 -16.10 -38.12 10.06
C LEU A 348 -16.65 -39.20 11.00
N GLU A 349 -17.82 -39.79 10.69
CA GLU A 349 -18.61 -40.64 11.58
C GLU A 349 -18.83 -39.99 12.97
N ALA A 350 -19.02 -38.67 12.98
CA ALA A 350 -19.05 -37.87 14.20
C ALA A 350 -20.45 -37.85 14.84
N VAL A 351 -20.47 -37.95 16.18
CA VAL A 351 -21.68 -37.86 17.01
C VAL A 351 -21.56 -36.64 17.94
N ALA A 352 -22.70 -36.02 18.28
CA ALA A 352 -22.76 -34.92 19.23
C ALA A 352 -22.04 -35.29 20.55
N GLY A 353 -21.14 -34.41 21.00
CA GLY A 353 -20.28 -34.64 22.18
C GLY A 353 -18.89 -35.21 21.86
N ASN A 354 -18.59 -35.57 20.61
CA ASN A 354 -17.24 -35.93 20.20
C ASN A 354 -16.27 -34.72 20.25
N LYS A 355 -15.00 -35.00 20.54
CA LYS A 355 -13.93 -34.01 20.42
C LYS A 355 -13.49 -33.90 18.97
N VAL A 356 -13.52 -32.67 18.44
CA VAL A 356 -13.11 -32.34 17.08
C VAL A 356 -11.74 -31.65 17.13
N THR A 357 -10.82 -32.10 16.27
CA THR A 357 -9.51 -31.45 16.08
C THR A 357 -9.54 -30.64 14.79
N VAL A 358 -9.23 -29.35 14.87
CA VAL A 358 -9.13 -28.48 13.69
C VAL A 358 -7.67 -28.04 13.53
N ARG A 359 -7.08 -28.33 12.37
CA ARG A 359 -5.73 -27.89 12.01
C ARG A 359 -5.84 -26.76 10.99
N PHE A 360 -5.16 -25.65 11.24
CA PHE A 360 -5.13 -24.49 10.36
C PHE A 360 -3.80 -23.76 10.47
N TYR A 361 -3.38 -23.08 9.40
CA TYR A 361 -2.24 -22.18 9.45
C TYR A 361 -2.63 -20.83 10.04
N VAL A 362 -1.83 -20.33 10.98
CA VAL A 362 -1.94 -18.96 11.49
C VAL A 362 -1.04 -18.08 10.63
N ILE A 363 -1.62 -17.06 9.99
CA ILE A 363 -0.86 -16.04 9.29
C ILE A 363 -0.44 -14.99 10.34
N GLY A 364 0.87 -14.84 10.58
CA GLY A 364 1.42 -13.94 11.58
C GLY A 364 2.87 -13.55 11.28
N ALA A 365 3.37 -12.52 11.95
CA ALA A 365 4.60 -11.77 11.67
C ALA A 365 5.94 -12.54 11.75
N GLU A 366 5.94 -13.87 11.86
CA GLU A 366 7.16 -14.68 11.85
C GLU A 366 7.67 -15.01 10.43
N HIS A 367 7.00 -14.50 9.39
CA HIS A 367 7.36 -14.71 7.97
C HIS A 367 7.53 -13.39 7.19
N GLU A 368 8.03 -12.33 7.84
CA GLU A 368 8.65 -11.18 7.13
C GLU A 368 10.17 -11.32 7.03
#